data_AF-A0A2E3K9R0-F1
#
_entry.id   AF-A0A2E3K9R0-F1
#
_cell.length_a   1.000
_cell.length_b   1.000
_cell.length_c   1.000
_cell.angle_alpha   90.00
_cell.angle_beta   90.00
_cell.angle_gamma   90.00
#
_symmetry.space_group_name_H-M   'P 1'
#
loop_
_entity.id
_entity.type
_entity.pdbx_description
1 polymer ?
#
loop_
_entity_poly.entity_id
_entity_poly.type
_entity_poly.pdbx_seq_one_letter_code
_entity_poly.pdbx_strand_id
1 'polypeptide(L)'
;MTTGLFSHQSFESHVTGFGHPESPNRIRAVQKVLSTKKFDVLQRYVAPPATISQLSLVHDVSYIRNILSLIPTKGLERIDSDTILSPNSGEPLKRAAGAVVAAVDSVLGGDCGNAFCAVRPPGHHAEKYNAMGFCYFNNAAIGARYAQFKHGLKKVAVVDFDVHHGNGTQAAFWNDPSVFYASSHQFPLFPGTGAEHETGVGNIFNLPLHSNTTSRVFRDGWEARIFPALKSFTPELIIISAGFDAHYRDPLASLNLEEDDFAWITERLLNIANEHCAGRVVSTLEGGYDLDALQESVSVHVSELMRAGTANSSEF
;
A
#
# COMPACT_ATOMS: atom_id res chain seq x y z
N MET A 1 14.13 11.26 13.64
CA MET A 1 13.99 10.96 12.21
C MET A 1 12.70 11.59 11.68
N THR A 2 12.72 12.06 10.44
CA THR A 2 11.59 12.69 9.76
C THR A 2 10.76 11.66 8.97
N THR A 3 9.47 11.93 8.77
CA THR A 3 8.60 11.14 7.89
C THR A 3 8.51 11.81 6.53
N GLY A 4 8.81 11.06 5.47
CA GLY A 4 8.64 11.50 4.09
C GLY A 4 7.20 11.33 3.61
N LEU A 5 6.67 12.32 2.90
CA LEU A 5 5.38 12.26 2.21
C LEU A 5 5.61 12.37 0.71
N PHE A 6 5.34 11.29 -0.02
CA PHE A 6 5.48 11.25 -1.48
C PHE A 6 4.12 11.41 -2.13
N SER A 7 3.95 12.43 -2.96
CA SER A 7 2.71 12.65 -3.72
C SER A 7 2.94 13.37 -5.05
N HIS A 8 1.91 13.45 -5.89
CA HIS A 8 1.93 14.21 -7.13
C HIS A 8 0.54 14.71 -7.54
N GLN A 9 0.47 15.90 -8.14
CA GLN A 9 -0.80 16.50 -8.61
C GLN A 9 -1.51 15.67 -9.70
N SER A 10 -0.75 14.90 -10.50
CA SER A 10 -1.33 14.06 -11.57
C SER A 10 -2.20 12.93 -11.04
N PHE A 11 -2.15 12.60 -9.75
CA PHE A 11 -3.04 11.57 -9.20
C PHE A 11 -4.52 11.97 -9.35
N GLU A 12 -4.83 13.27 -9.40
CA GLU A 12 -6.19 13.74 -9.70
C GLU A 12 -6.61 13.57 -11.16
N SER A 13 -5.67 13.41 -12.08
CA SER A 13 -5.97 13.30 -13.52
C SER A 13 -6.35 11.88 -13.95
N HIS A 14 -6.17 10.87 -13.09
CA HIS A 14 -6.73 9.54 -13.27
C HIS A 14 -8.24 9.54 -12.96
N VAL A 15 -9.04 9.74 -14.01
CA VAL A 15 -10.51 9.75 -13.93
C VAL A 15 -11.06 8.38 -14.33
N THR A 16 -11.89 7.81 -13.47
CA THR A 16 -12.48 6.47 -13.61
C THR A 16 -13.96 6.49 -14.00
N GLY A 17 -14.54 7.68 -14.14
CA GLY A 17 -15.95 7.88 -14.52
C GLY A 17 -16.85 8.26 -13.36
N PHE A 18 -18.08 8.68 -13.69
CA PHE A 18 -19.04 9.14 -12.69
C PHE A 18 -19.50 7.99 -11.78
N GLY A 19 -19.50 8.23 -10.47
CA GLY A 19 -19.95 7.26 -9.46
C GLY A 19 -18.94 6.15 -9.13
N HIS A 20 -17.77 6.13 -9.77
CA HIS A 20 -16.73 5.15 -9.45
C HIS A 20 -16.14 5.42 -8.04
N PRO A 21 -16.02 4.42 -7.15
CA PRO A 21 -15.53 4.64 -5.79
C PRO A 21 -14.04 5.05 -5.77
N GLU A 22 -13.21 4.39 -6.58
CA GLU A 22 -11.83 4.81 -6.84
C GLU A 22 -11.85 6.10 -7.68
N SER A 23 -11.93 7.28 -7.05
CA SER A 23 -12.11 8.57 -7.73
C SER A 23 -11.06 9.61 -7.32
N PRO A 24 -10.83 10.66 -8.15
CA PRO A 24 -9.95 11.78 -7.80
C PRO A 24 -10.28 12.44 -6.44
N ASN A 25 -11.53 12.35 -5.98
CA ASN A 25 -11.92 12.91 -4.69
C ASN A 25 -11.19 12.24 -3.52
N ARG A 26 -10.78 10.96 -3.65
CA ARG A 26 -9.98 10.27 -2.64
C ARG A 26 -8.64 10.94 -2.39
N ILE A 27 -7.85 11.18 -3.46
CA ILE A 27 -6.53 11.82 -3.28
C ILE A 27 -6.70 13.28 -2.82
N ARG A 28 -7.75 13.98 -3.25
CA ARG A 28 -8.06 15.33 -2.75
C ARG A 28 -8.35 15.32 -1.25
N ALA A 29 -9.14 14.36 -0.77
CA ALA A 29 -9.41 14.17 0.65
C ALA A 29 -8.10 13.94 1.43
N VAL A 30 -7.27 13.01 0.97
CA VAL A 30 -5.96 12.72 1.57
C VAL A 30 -5.05 13.95 1.58
N GLN A 31 -4.93 14.68 0.47
CA GLN A 31 -4.13 15.90 0.39
C GLN A 31 -4.68 17.02 1.28
N LYS A 32 -6.00 17.13 1.40
CA LYS A 32 -6.65 18.11 2.27
C LYS A 32 -6.28 17.87 3.74
N VAL A 33 -6.43 16.64 4.24
CA VAL A 33 -6.09 16.35 5.65
C VAL A 33 -4.59 16.48 5.90
N LEU A 34 -3.75 16.02 4.97
CA LEU A 34 -2.29 16.11 5.07
C LEU A 34 -1.72 17.50 4.77
N SER A 35 -2.54 18.50 4.44
CA SER A 35 -2.11 19.92 4.32
C SER A 35 -2.44 20.76 5.56
N THR A 36 -3.05 20.14 6.59
CA THR A 36 -3.29 20.81 7.87
C THR A 36 -2.00 20.99 8.66
N LYS A 37 -1.97 21.98 9.57
CA LYS A 37 -0.80 22.33 10.40
C LYS A 37 -0.18 21.16 11.16
N LYS A 38 -1.01 20.16 11.51
CA LYS A 38 -0.58 18.92 12.17
C LYS A 38 0.54 18.21 11.39
N PHE A 39 0.56 18.36 10.06
CA PHE A 39 1.45 17.66 9.15
C PHE A 39 2.47 18.59 8.46
N ASP A 40 2.69 19.80 9.00
CA ASP A 40 3.67 20.76 8.44
C ASP A 40 5.12 20.24 8.51
N VAL A 41 5.41 19.35 9.47
CA VAL A 41 6.74 18.76 9.68
C VAL A 41 7.05 17.59 8.75
N LEU A 42 6.09 17.13 7.93
CA LEU A 42 6.35 16.10 6.92
C LEU A 42 7.31 16.65 5.86
N GLN A 43 8.34 15.87 5.51
CA GLN A 43 9.19 16.18 4.38
C GLN A 43 8.46 15.80 3.09
N ARG A 44 8.10 16.77 2.26
CA ARG A 44 7.28 16.54 1.07
C ARG A 44 8.14 16.33 -0.16
N TYR A 45 7.92 15.21 -0.83
CA TYR A 45 8.61 14.81 -2.05
C TYR A 45 7.62 14.70 -3.21
N VAL A 46 8.08 15.12 -4.38
CA VAL A 46 7.36 14.97 -5.65
C VAL A 46 7.59 13.55 -6.15
N ALA A 47 6.53 12.74 -6.27
CA ALA A 47 6.65 11.36 -6.74
C ALA A 47 7.14 11.32 -8.21
N PRO A 48 8.33 10.73 -8.48
CA PRO A 48 8.82 10.60 -9.86
C PRO A 48 8.05 9.50 -10.61
N PRO A 49 8.04 9.52 -11.95
CA PRO A 49 7.49 8.40 -12.71
C PRO A 49 8.43 7.19 -12.65
N ALA A 50 7.90 6.00 -12.41
CA ALA A 50 8.64 4.76 -12.55
C ALA A 50 9.06 4.52 -14.01
N THR A 51 10.29 4.03 -14.17
CA THR A 51 10.81 3.53 -15.44
C THR A 51 10.24 2.15 -15.77
N ILE A 52 10.27 1.77 -17.05
CA ILE A 52 9.87 0.41 -17.47
C ILE A 52 10.70 -0.65 -16.74
N SER A 53 12.00 -0.41 -16.54
CA SER A 53 12.88 -1.35 -15.82
C SER A 53 12.48 -1.54 -14.36
N GLN A 54 12.03 -0.47 -13.68
CA GLN A 54 11.50 -0.58 -12.31
C GLN A 54 10.17 -1.33 -12.30
N LEU A 55 9.24 -1.01 -13.20
CA LEU A 55 7.97 -1.73 -13.31
C LEU A 55 8.18 -3.22 -13.63
N SER A 56 9.20 -3.54 -14.45
CA SER A 56 9.49 -4.92 -14.86
C SER A 56 10.13 -5.79 -13.79
N LEU A 57 10.39 -5.24 -12.60
CA LEU A 57 10.80 -6.04 -11.44
C LEU A 57 9.69 -6.97 -10.95
N VAL A 58 8.42 -6.65 -11.26
CA VAL A 58 7.25 -7.47 -10.91
C VAL A 58 6.46 -7.87 -12.15
N HIS A 59 6.26 -6.92 -13.06
CA HIS A 59 5.37 -7.08 -14.20
C HIS A 59 6.10 -7.49 -15.46
N ASP A 60 5.43 -8.21 -16.35
CA ASP A 60 6.02 -8.48 -17.66
C ASP A 60 6.11 -7.22 -18.52
N VAL A 61 7.19 -7.07 -19.28
CA VAL A 61 7.40 -5.90 -20.14
C VAL A 61 6.29 -5.76 -21.20
N SER A 62 5.77 -6.87 -21.72
CA SER A 62 4.65 -6.86 -22.66
C SER A 62 3.37 -6.37 -22.01
N TYR A 63 3.09 -6.80 -20.77
CA TYR A 63 1.96 -6.31 -19.98
C TYR A 63 2.05 -4.80 -19.74
N ILE A 64 3.23 -4.32 -19.30
CA ILE A 64 3.44 -2.88 -19.04
C ILE A 64 3.18 -2.07 -20.31
N ARG A 65 3.73 -2.51 -21.45
CA ARG A 65 3.51 -1.84 -22.74
C ARG A 65 2.04 -1.89 -23.17
N ASN A 66 1.38 -3.02 -22.96
CA ASN A 66 -0.03 -3.19 -23.27
C ASN A 66 -0.90 -2.19 -22.49
N ILE A 67 -0.78 -2.16 -21.16
CA ILE A 67 -1.52 -1.21 -20.30
C ILE A 67 -1.30 0.24 -20.73
N LEU A 68 -0.05 0.62 -21.00
CA LEU A 68 0.25 1.99 -21.44
C LEU A 68 -0.27 2.29 -22.85
N SER A 69 -0.40 1.29 -23.72
CA SER A 69 -0.99 1.45 -25.06
C SER A 69 -2.52 1.54 -25.06
N LEU A 70 -3.17 1.03 -24.02
CA LEU A 70 -4.63 1.10 -23.83
C LEU A 70 -5.11 2.48 -23.34
N ILE A 71 -4.19 3.41 -23.01
CA ILE A 71 -4.58 4.75 -22.58
C ILE A 71 -5.28 5.46 -23.75
N PRO A 72 -6.58 5.80 -23.63
CA PRO A 72 -7.34 6.33 -24.75
C PRO A 72 -6.96 7.80 -24.99
N THR A 73 -7.01 8.27 -26.24
CA THR A 73 -6.81 9.71 -26.52
C THR A 73 -8.03 10.55 -26.12
N LYS A 74 -9.22 9.94 -26.06
CA LYS A 74 -10.50 10.53 -25.63
C LYS A 74 -11.39 9.46 -25.01
N GLY A 75 -12.26 9.84 -24.08
CA GLY A 75 -13.21 8.92 -23.45
C GLY A 75 -12.57 8.05 -22.37
N LEU A 76 -13.25 6.98 -21.99
CA LEU A 76 -12.79 6.01 -20.99
C LEU A 76 -12.59 4.65 -21.65
N GLU A 77 -11.54 3.94 -21.24
CA GLU A 77 -11.25 2.56 -21.66
C GLU A 77 -11.39 1.63 -20.44
N ARG A 78 -12.14 0.54 -20.58
CA ARG A 78 -12.37 -0.43 -19.50
C ARG A 78 -11.46 -1.62 -19.70
N ILE A 79 -10.58 -1.90 -18.74
CA ILE A 79 -9.73 -3.09 -18.76
C ILE A 79 -10.53 -4.32 -18.30
N ASP A 80 -11.33 -4.15 -17.26
CA ASP A 80 -12.29 -5.14 -16.76
C ASP A 80 -13.59 -4.43 -16.30
N SER A 81 -14.36 -5.06 -15.41
CA SER A 81 -15.63 -4.51 -14.91
C SER A 81 -15.48 -3.16 -14.22
N ASP A 82 -14.33 -2.87 -13.60
CA ASP A 82 -14.19 -1.75 -12.66
C ASP A 82 -12.79 -1.09 -12.69
N THR A 83 -11.88 -1.53 -13.54
CA THR A 83 -10.56 -0.95 -13.76
C THR A 83 -10.55 -0.11 -15.04
N ILE A 84 -10.52 1.22 -14.89
CA ILE A 84 -10.88 2.17 -15.96
C ILE A 84 -9.77 3.19 -16.25
N LEU A 85 -9.29 3.23 -17.50
CA LEU A 85 -8.35 4.24 -17.98
C LEU A 85 -9.05 5.46 -18.59
N SER A 86 -8.38 6.61 -18.50
CA SER A 86 -8.75 7.88 -19.14
C SER A 86 -7.51 8.50 -19.79
N PRO A 87 -7.62 9.58 -20.58
CA PRO A 87 -6.49 10.07 -21.37
C PRO A 87 -5.27 10.49 -20.56
N ASN A 88 -5.48 10.91 -19.31
CA ASN A 88 -4.41 11.34 -18.43
C ASN A 88 -3.94 10.25 -17.45
N SER A 89 -4.38 9.00 -17.60
CA SER A 89 -4.01 7.89 -16.70
C SER A 89 -2.52 7.53 -16.76
N GLY A 90 -1.84 7.74 -17.88
CA GLY A 90 -0.47 7.23 -18.05
C GLY A 90 0.56 7.79 -17.08
N GLU A 91 0.46 9.06 -16.73
CA GLU A 91 1.34 9.70 -15.77
C GLU A 91 1.11 9.22 -14.32
N PRO A 92 -0.10 9.29 -13.74
CA PRO A 92 -0.37 8.80 -12.38
C PRO A 92 -0.05 7.32 -12.21
N LEU A 93 -0.33 6.46 -13.19
CA LEU A 93 0.03 5.03 -13.14
C LEU A 93 1.53 4.84 -12.87
N LYS A 94 2.38 5.55 -13.61
CA LYS A 94 3.85 5.47 -13.43
C LYS A 94 4.30 6.11 -12.12
N ARG A 95 3.68 7.22 -11.73
CA ARG A 95 4.06 7.95 -10.52
C ARG A 95 3.64 7.26 -9.23
N ALA A 96 2.59 6.46 -9.24
CA ALA A 96 2.19 5.67 -8.08
C ALA A 96 3.31 4.68 -7.70
N ALA A 97 3.76 3.87 -8.66
CA ALA A 97 4.89 2.95 -8.45
C ALA A 97 6.20 3.72 -8.18
N GLY A 98 6.43 4.82 -8.88
CA GLY A 98 7.64 5.62 -8.71
C GLY A 98 7.74 6.34 -7.36
N ALA A 99 6.60 6.66 -6.73
CA ALA A 99 6.57 7.16 -5.35
C ALA A 99 7.16 6.14 -4.37
N VAL A 100 6.74 4.88 -4.47
CA VAL A 100 7.21 3.82 -3.57
C VAL A 100 8.69 3.53 -3.81
N VAL A 101 9.12 3.51 -5.08
CA VAL A 101 10.54 3.36 -5.42
C VAL A 101 11.40 4.48 -4.83
N ALA A 102 10.97 5.74 -4.98
CA ALA A 102 11.68 6.88 -4.41
C ALA A 102 11.65 6.89 -2.87
N ALA A 103 10.55 6.46 -2.26
CA ALA A 103 10.44 6.32 -0.82
C ALA A 103 11.40 5.26 -0.27
N VAL A 104 11.55 4.13 -0.98
CA VAL A 104 12.55 3.11 -0.66
C VAL A 104 13.96 3.69 -0.71
N ASP A 105 14.30 4.44 -1.76
CA ASP A 105 15.60 5.13 -1.86
C ASP A 105 15.83 6.09 -0.68
N SER A 106 14.85 6.94 -0.36
CA SER A 106 14.98 7.91 0.73
C SER A 106 15.07 7.28 2.12
N VAL A 107 14.31 6.22 2.39
CA VAL A 107 14.35 5.51 3.68
C VAL A 107 15.66 4.75 3.84
N LEU A 108 16.13 4.04 2.80
CA LEU A 108 17.40 3.29 2.87
C LEU A 108 18.62 4.19 2.78
N GLY A 109 18.50 5.35 2.12
CA GLY A 109 19.53 6.38 2.05
C GLY A 109 19.64 7.24 3.31
N GLY A 110 18.65 7.19 4.21
CA GLY A 110 18.62 7.95 5.45
C GLY A 110 18.11 9.40 5.31
N ASP A 111 17.52 9.77 4.17
CA ASP A 111 16.87 11.08 3.98
C ASP A 111 15.65 11.25 4.88
N CYS A 112 14.94 10.15 5.15
CA CYS A 112 13.84 10.05 6.09
C CYS A 112 13.88 8.69 6.82
N GLY A 113 13.28 8.59 8.02
CA GLY A 113 13.26 7.33 8.78
C GLY A 113 12.19 6.36 8.28
N ASN A 114 11.05 6.92 7.87
CA ASN A 114 9.94 6.20 7.25
C ASN A 114 9.23 7.12 6.25
N ALA A 115 8.35 6.54 5.43
CA ALA A 115 7.64 7.29 4.40
C ALA A 115 6.20 6.83 4.23
N PHE A 116 5.33 7.77 3.83
CA PHE A 116 3.99 7.52 3.32
C PHE A 116 3.88 8.00 1.86
N CYS A 117 3.44 7.11 0.98
CA CYS A 117 3.16 7.38 -0.42
C CYS A 117 1.65 7.62 -0.59
N ALA A 118 1.24 8.88 -0.61
CA ALA A 118 -0.12 9.30 -0.92
C ALA A 118 -0.32 9.26 -2.45
N VAL A 119 -0.61 8.07 -2.96
CA VAL A 119 -0.67 7.74 -4.39
C VAL A 119 -2.06 7.34 -4.85
N ARG A 120 -2.34 7.55 -6.14
CA ARG A 120 -3.44 6.92 -6.87
C ARG A 120 -3.03 6.74 -8.34
N PRO A 121 -3.31 5.60 -8.99
CA PRO A 121 -4.13 4.45 -8.54
C PRO A 121 -3.43 3.53 -7.52
N PRO A 122 -4.19 2.64 -6.84
CA PRO A 122 -3.66 1.59 -5.97
C PRO A 122 -2.93 0.49 -6.78
N GLY A 123 -2.38 -0.51 -6.10
CA GLY A 123 -1.51 -1.52 -6.70
C GLY A 123 -1.68 -2.98 -6.25
N HIS A 124 -2.12 -3.27 -5.02
CA HIS A 124 -1.98 -4.61 -4.45
C HIS A 124 -2.70 -5.76 -5.20
N HIS A 125 -3.71 -5.48 -6.03
CA HIS A 125 -4.40 -6.46 -6.88
C HIS A 125 -3.72 -6.73 -8.23
N ALA A 126 -2.80 -5.87 -8.69
CA ALA A 126 -2.18 -6.02 -10.00
C ALA A 126 -1.23 -7.23 -10.02
N GLU A 127 -1.61 -8.27 -10.76
CA GLU A 127 -0.78 -9.44 -10.99
C GLU A 127 0.21 -9.20 -12.13
N LYS A 128 1.19 -10.11 -12.28
CA LYS A 128 2.28 -10.00 -13.26
C LYS A 128 1.84 -9.69 -14.71
N TYR A 129 0.64 -10.15 -15.07
CA TYR A 129 0.07 -10.02 -16.42
C TYR A 129 -1.35 -9.45 -16.43
N ASN A 130 -1.90 -9.02 -15.29
CA ASN A 130 -3.31 -8.64 -15.18
C ASN A 130 -3.51 -7.40 -14.31
N ALA A 131 -4.23 -6.42 -14.85
CA ALA A 131 -4.77 -5.29 -14.09
C ALA A 131 -6.18 -5.65 -13.65
N MET A 132 -6.51 -5.39 -12.39
CA MET A 132 -7.82 -5.69 -11.81
C MET A 132 -8.00 -4.94 -10.49
N GLY A 133 -9.25 -4.79 -10.01
CA GLY A 133 -9.54 -4.18 -8.72
C GLY A 133 -8.93 -2.78 -8.61
N PHE A 134 -9.08 -2.00 -9.69
CA PHE A 134 -8.52 -0.65 -9.84
C PHE A 134 -6.99 -0.56 -9.93
N CYS A 135 -6.28 -1.68 -9.84
CA CYS A 135 -4.82 -1.74 -9.79
C CYS A 135 -4.23 -2.05 -11.17
N TYR A 136 -3.22 -1.26 -11.56
CA TYR A 136 -2.50 -1.44 -12.84
C TYR A 136 -1.07 -1.93 -12.64
N PHE A 137 -0.38 -1.39 -11.65
CA PHE A 137 0.97 -1.82 -11.28
C PHE A 137 1.03 -1.99 -9.77
N ASN A 138 1.56 -3.12 -9.33
CA ASN A 138 1.70 -3.42 -7.91
C ASN A 138 2.79 -2.57 -7.25
N ASN A 139 2.39 -1.42 -6.71
CA ASN A 139 3.26 -0.41 -6.12
C ASN A 139 4.14 -1.00 -4.99
N ALA A 140 3.53 -1.72 -4.04
CA ALA A 140 4.23 -2.32 -2.90
C ALA A 140 5.22 -3.42 -3.32
N ALA A 141 4.80 -4.35 -4.19
CA ALA A 141 5.68 -5.40 -4.69
C ALA A 141 6.85 -4.84 -5.51
N ILE A 142 6.61 -3.80 -6.32
CA ILE A 142 7.67 -3.11 -7.08
C ILE A 142 8.66 -2.47 -6.11
N GLY A 143 8.18 -1.81 -5.06
CA GLY A 143 9.03 -1.27 -3.99
C GLY A 143 9.89 -2.36 -3.33
N ALA A 144 9.31 -3.50 -2.99
CA ALA A 144 10.03 -4.61 -2.37
C ALA A 144 11.12 -5.17 -3.28
N ARG A 145 10.77 -5.46 -4.54
CA ARG A 145 11.73 -5.97 -5.53
C ARG A 145 12.81 -4.94 -5.85
N TYR A 146 12.47 -3.65 -5.85
CA TYR A 146 13.43 -2.58 -6.03
C TYR A 146 14.42 -2.51 -4.87
N ALA A 147 13.96 -2.63 -3.63
CA ALA A 147 14.84 -2.67 -2.46
C ALA A 147 15.85 -3.85 -2.55
N GLN A 148 15.39 -5.03 -2.97
CA GLN A 148 16.28 -6.18 -3.18
C GLN A 148 17.27 -5.93 -4.33
N PHE A 149 16.79 -5.45 -5.47
CA PHE A 149 17.60 -5.25 -6.68
C PHE A 149 18.64 -4.13 -6.52
N LYS A 150 18.22 -2.96 -6.04
CA LYS A 150 19.05 -1.75 -5.96
C LYS A 150 19.91 -1.70 -4.70
N HIS A 151 19.31 -2.05 -3.55
CA HIS A 151 19.93 -1.91 -2.22
C HIS A 151 20.42 -3.24 -1.64
N GLY A 152 20.18 -4.35 -2.34
CA GLY A 152 20.75 -5.65 -1.98
C GLY A 152 20.10 -6.33 -0.78
N LEU A 153 18.96 -5.81 -0.27
CA LEU A 153 18.21 -6.40 0.84
C LEU A 153 17.89 -7.87 0.54
N LYS A 154 18.04 -8.71 1.55
CA LYS A 154 17.78 -10.16 1.49
C LYS A 154 16.39 -10.51 2.00
N LYS A 155 15.81 -9.68 2.85
CA LYS A 155 14.50 -9.92 3.46
C LYS A 155 13.65 -8.65 3.46
N VAL A 156 12.59 -8.63 2.65
CA VAL A 156 11.63 -7.53 2.61
C VAL A 156 10.24 -8.06 2.91
N ALA A 157 9.52 -7.41 3.84
CA ALA A 157 8.15 -7.77 4.15
C ALA A 157 7.18 -6.77 3.51
N VAL A 158 6.12 -7.27 2.89
CA VAL A 158 4.93 -6.49 2.57
C VAL A 158 3.80 -6.95 3.50
N VAL A 159 3.20 -6.02 4.23
CA VAL A 159 2.03 -6.28 5.07
C VAL A 159 0.86 -5.46 4.55
N ASP A 160 -0.30 -6.09 4.49
CA ASP A 160 -1.48 -5.55 3.82
C ASP A 160 -2.69 -5.60 4.78
N PHE A 161 -3.24 -4.44 5.09
CA PHE A 161 -4.47 -4.32 5.88
C PHE A 161 -5.61 -3.67 5.11
N ASP A 162 -5.47 -3.53 3.77
CA ASP A 162 -6.61 -3.30 2.90
C ASP A 162 -7.63 -4.43 3.09
N VAL A 163 -8.92 -4.08 3.04
CA VAL A 163 -9.98 -5.04 3.30
C VAL A 163 -10.07 -6.12 2.23
N HIS A 164 -9.55 -5.86 1.04
CA HIS A 164 -9.49 -6.82 -0.06
C HIS A 164 -8.17 -7.57 -0.03
N HIS A 165 -8.19 -8.85 -0.37
CA HIS A 165 -6.96 -9.63 -0.46
C HIS A 165 -6.05 -9.09 -1.58
N GLY A 166 -4.84 -8.67 -1.24
CA GLY A 166 -3.78 -8.27 -2.18
C GLY A 166 -3.21 -9.42 -3.02
N ASN A 167 -4.05 -10.06 -3.84
CA ASN A 167 -3.73 -11.22 -4.66
C ASN A 167 -2.53 -10.99 -5.59
N GLY A 168 -2.35 -9.77 -6.10
CA GLY A 168 -1.22 -9.40 -6.94
C GLY A 168 0.12 -9.53 -6.19
N THR A 169 0.16 -9.07 -4.94
CA THR A 169 1.36 -9.15 -4.09
C THR A 169 1.64 -10.59 -3.71
N GLN A 170 0.61 -11.34 -3.31
CA GLN A 170 0.72 -12.77 -3.03
C GLN A 170 1.30 -13.53 -4.23
N ALA A 171 0.74 -13.33 -5.43
CA ALA A 171 1.21 -13.99 -6.65
C ALA A 171 2.67 -13.65 -6.98
N ALA A 172 3.09 -12.40 -6.78
CA ALA A 172 4.46 -11.96 -7.03
C ALA A 172 5.49 -12.63 -6.11
N PHE A 173 5.09 -13.05 -4.92
CA PHE A 173 5.97 -13.56 -3.86
C PHE A 173 5.83 -15.07 -3.61
N TRP A 174 4.85 -15.72 -4.21
CA TRP A 174 4.45 -17.11 -3.96
C TRP A 174 5.59 -18.13 -3.81
N ASN A 175 6.63 -18.02 -4.66
CA ASN A 175 7.74 -18.98 -4.73
C ASN A 175 9.06 -18.45 -4.17
N ASP A 176 9.05 -17.36 -3.40
CA ASP A 176 10.28 -16.66 -3.01
C ASP A 176 10.37 -16.42 -1.49
N PRO A 177 11.22 -17.17 -0.77
CA PRO A 177 11.35 -17.05 0.68
C PRO A 177 12.14 -15.79 1.11
N SER A 178 12.70 -15.01 0.18
CA SER A 178 13.36 -13.74 0.47
C SER A 178 12.38 -12.57 0.66
N VAL A 179 11.10 -12.81 0.40
CA VAL A 179 10.01 -11.84 0.60
C VAL A 179 8.92 -12.46 1.46
N PHE A 180 8.38 -11.67 2.37
CA PHE A 180 7.27 -12.03 3.23
C PHE A 180 6.03 -11.26 2.79
N TYR A 181 4.88 -11.93 2.74
CA TYR A 181 3.59 -11.27 2.58
C TYR A 181 2.61 -11.73 3.64
N ALA A 182 1.95 -10.77 4.28
CA ALA A 182 0.80 -11.05 5.13
C ALA A 182 -0.33 -10.09 4.81
N SER A 183 -1.55 -10.61 4.83
CA SER A 183 -2.75 -9.83 4.60
C SER A 183 -3.84 -10.20 5.59
N SER A 184 -4.54 -9.21 6.12
CA SER A 184 -5.84 -9.40 6.74
C SER A 184 -6.92 -8.80 5.85
N HIS A 185 -7.91 -9.59 5.46
CA HIS A 185 -8.91 -9.16 4.49
C HIS A 185 -10.26 -9.82 4.78
N GLN A 186 -11.34 -9.20 4.33
CA GLN A 186 -12.65 -9.83 4.41
C GLN A 186 -12.72 -11.05 3.48
N PHE A 187 -13.19 -12.18 4.00
CA PHE A 187 -13.37 -13.41 3.23
C PHE A 187 -14.67 -14.13 3.62
N PRO A 188 -15.52 -14.50 2.65
CA PRO A 188 -15.40 -14.24 1.20
C PRO A 188 -15.70 -12.77 0.83
N LEU A 189 -14.88 -12.19 -0.06
CA LEU A 189 -15.07 -10.91 -0.75
C LEU A 189 -14.24 -10.94 -2.05
N PHE A 190 -14.36 -9.93 -2.92
CA PHE A 190 -13.40 -9.73 -4.02
C PHE A 190 -11.95 -9.80 -3.47
N PRO A 191 -11.02 -10.49 -4.17
CA PRO A 191 -11.14 -11.17 -5.47
C PRO A 191 -11.56 -12.65 -5.39
N GLY A 192 -11.94 -13.16 -4.22
CA GLY A 192 -12.31 -14.57 -4.01
C GLY A 192 -11.13 -15.50 -3.74
N THR A 193 -9.96 -14.94 -3.41
CA THR A 193 -8.73 -15.67 -3.03
C THR A 193 -8.26 -15.20 -1.64
N GLY A 194 -7.12 -15.71 -1.16
CA GLY A 194 -6.57 -15.33 0.15
C GLY A 194 -7.00 -16.28 1.27
N ALA A 195 -7.34 -17.53 0.94
CA ALA A 195 -7.67 -18.50 1.98
C ALA A 195 -6.46 -18.75 2.89
N GLU A 196 -6.72 -19.08 4.16
CA GLU A 196 -5.69 -19.31 5.19
C GLU A 196 -4.64 -20.37 4.79
N HIS A 197 -5.03 -21.36 3.97
CA HIS A 197 -4.16 -22.45 3.52
C HIS A 197 -3.26 -22.10 2.32
N GLU A 198 -3.40 -20.89 1.75
CA GLU A 198 -2.55 -20.40 0.67
C GLU A 198 -1.23 -19.87 1.26
N THR A 199 -0.24 -20.75 1.46
CA THR A 199 0.98 -20.39 2.23
C THR A 199 2.23 -20.12 1.39
N GLY A 200 2.15 -20.22 0.05
CA GLY A 200 3.32 -20.16 -0.83
C GLY A 200 4.39 -21.17 -0.39
N VAL A 201 5.65 -20.74 -0.36
CA VAL A 201 6.79 -21.52 0.17
C VAL A 201 6.97 -21.37 1.70
N GLY A 202 5.89 -21.03 2.41
CA GLY A 202 5.90 -20.71 3.85
C GLY A 202 6.10 -19.23 4.16
N ASN A 203 5.93 -18.36 3.16
CA ASN A 203 6.17 -16.92 3.23
C ASN A 203 4.91 -16.06 3.09
N ILE A 204 3.76 -16.70 2.89
CA ILE A 204 2.45 -16.06 2.72
C ILE A 204 1.60 -16.36 3.96
N PHE A 205 1.04 -15.31 4.57
CA PHE A 205 0.23 -15.40 5.79
C PHE A 205 -1.09 -14.65 5.60
N ASN A 206 -2.13 -15.39 5.23
CA ASN A 206 -3.48 -14.83 5.10
C ASN A 206 -4.26 -14.97 6.41
N LEU A 207 -4.86 -13.86 6.82
CA LEU A 207 -5.83 -13.76 7.91
C LEU A 207 -7.21 -13.42 7.31
N PRO A 208 -7.98 -14.42 6.85
CA PRO A 208 -9.33 -14.19 6.39
C PRO A 208 -10.24 -13.80 7.56
N LEU A 209 -10.97 -12.70 7.42
CA LEU A 209 -11.89 -12.15 8.41
C LEU A 209 -13.32 -12.23 7.91
N HIS A 210 -14.25 -12.65 8.76
CA HIS A 210 -15.66 -12.66 8.38
C HIS A 210 -16.24 -11.25 8.33
N SER A 211 -17.26 -11.05 7.48
CA SER A 211 -18.07 -9.83 7.49
C SER A 211 -18.54 -9.52 8.91
N ASN A 212 -18.58 -8.23 9.24
CA ASN A 212 -18.88 -7.66 10.55
C ASN A 212 -17.83 -7.88 11.64
N THR A 213 -16.63 -8.38 11.29
CA THR A 213 -15.49 -8.42 12.21
C THR A 213 -15.21 -7.01 12.75
N THR A 214 -15.08 -6.91 14.07
CA THR A 214 -14.76 -5.68 14.80
C THR A 214 -13.31 -5.67 15.26
N SER A 215 -12.87 -4.52 15.76
CA SER A 215 -11.56 -4.25 16.36
C SER A 215 -10.92 -5.46 17.07
N ARG A 216 -11.59 -6.06 18.07
CA ARG A 216 -10.97 -7.12 18.89
C ARG A 216 -10.52 -8.32 18.08
N VAL A 217 -11.38 -8.86 17.22
CA VAL A 217 -11.08 -10.06 16.43
C VAL A 217 -9.98 -9.77 15.40
N PHE A 218 -10.00 -8.57 14.81
CA PHE A 218 -8.92 -8.09 13.94
C PHE A 218 -7.58 -8.05 14.69
N ARG A 219 -7.52 -7.38 15.85
CA ARG A 219 -6.30 -7.24 16.64
C ARG A 219 -5.78 -8.60 17.12
N ASP A 220 -6.64 -9.44 17.70
CA ASP A 220 -6.31 -10.78 18.17
C ASP A 220 -5.71 -11.63 17.03
N GLY A 221 -6.25 -11.52 15.80
CA GLY A 221 -5.74 -12.25 14.63
C GLY A 221 -4.33 -11.80 14.22
N TRP A 222 -4.07 -10.49 14.18
CA TRP A 222 -2.74 -9.94 13.89
C TRP A 222 -1.72 -10.31 14.97
N GLU A 223 -2.09 -10.23 16.24
CA GLU A 223 -1.22 -10.59 17.37
C GLU A 223 -0.90 -12.08 17.42
N ALA A 224 -1.87 -12.94 17.12
CA ALA A 224 -1.69 -14.39 17.19
C ALA A 224 -0.95 -14.96 15.99
N ARG A 225 -1.14 -14.40 14.79
CA ARG A 225 -0.66 -15.00 13.54
C ARG A 225 0.40 -14.17 12.81
N ILE A 226 0.10 -12.90 12.53
CA ILE A 226 0.93 -12.12 11.59
C ILE A 226 2.16 -11.54 12.28
N PHE A 227 2.02 -10.87 13.42
CA PHE A 227 3.17 -10.26 14.11
C PHE A 227 4.25 -11.28 14.51
N PRO A 228 3.92 -12.48 15.06
CA PRO A 228 4.94 -13.48 15.37
C PRO A 228 5.69 -13.96 14.12
N ALA A 229 4.97 -14.18 13.02
CA ALA A 229 5.56 -14.61 11.76
C ALA A 229 6.48 -13.53 11.16
N LEU A 230 6.04 -12.28 11.17
CA LEU A 230 6.82 -11.13 10.71
C LEU A 230 8.10 -10.94 11.54
N LYS A 231 8.02 -11.05 12.87
CA LYS A 231 9.20 -11.00 13.75
C LYS A 231 10.16 -12.15 13.46
N SER A 232 9.66 -13.37 13.28
CA SER A 232 10.47 -14.53 12.92
C SER A 232 11.12 -14.40 11.54
N PHE A 233 10.49 -13.68 10.61
CA PHE A 233 11.06 -13.41 9.30
C PHE A 233 12.28 -12.49 9.39
N THR A 234 12.36 -11.62 10.40
CA THR A 234 13.43 -10.63 10.60
C THR A 234 13.62 -9.73 9.36
N PRO A 235 12.61 -8.91 8.98
CA PRO A 235 12.67 -8.08 7.79
C PRO A 235 13.79 -7.04 7.91
N GLU A 236 14.37 -6.66 6.78
CA GLU A 236 15.30 -5.53 6.65
C GLU A 236 14.61 -4.24 6.17
N LEU A 237 13.36 -4.35 5.73
CA LEU A 237 12.43 -3.28 5.37
C LEU A 237 11.01 -3.82 5.49
N ILE A 238 10.09 -3.02 6.03
CA ILE A 238 8.65 -3.27 5.97
C ILE A 238 8.01 -2.30 4.99
N ILE A 239 7.24 -2.84 4.05
CA ILE A 239 6.35 -2.09 3.17
C ILE A 239 4.92 -2.35 3.58
N ILE A 240 4.11 -1.30 3.70
CA ILE A 240 2.70 -1.40 4.12
C ILE A 240 1.82 -1.07 2.92
N SER A 241 0.99 -2.02 2.49
CA SER A 241 -0.17 -1.75 1.64
C SER A 241 -1.29 -1.25 2.55
N ALA A 242 -1.45 0.08 2.58
CA ALA A 242 -2.31 0.78 3.52
C ALA A 242 -3.64 1.14 2.87
N GLY A 243 -4.57 0.19 2.85
CA GLY A 243 -5.98 0.41 2.53
C GLY A 243 -6.79 0.76 3.77
N PHE A 244 -7.75 1.67 3.62
CA PHE A 244 -8.60 2.14 4.73
C PHE A 244 -10.08 1.79 4.53
N ASP A 245 -10.36 0.81 3.69
CA ASP A 245 -11.68 0.29 3.34
C ASP A 245 -12.20 -0.81 4.27
N ALA A 246 -11.41 -1.20 5.28
CA ALA A 246 -11.90 -1.99 6.41
C ALA A 246 -12.68 -1.14 7.44
N HIS A 247 -12.74 0.17 7.24
CA HIS A 247 -13.46 1.10 8.10
C HIS A 247 -14.98 0.85 8.04
N TYR A 248 -15.69 0.95 9.17
CA TYR A 248 -17.14 0.63 9.25
C TYR A 248 -18.05 1.47 8.34
N ARG A 249 -17.54 2.62 7.86
CA ARG A 249 -18.24 3.54 6.94
C ARG A 249 -18.03 3.20 5.48
N ASP A 250 -17.06 2.33 5.16
CA ASP A 250 -16.68 2.07 3.79
C ASP A 250 -17.78 1.33 3.01
N PRO A 251 -18.10 1.77 1.78
CA PRO A 251 -19.17 1.15 1.00
C PRO A 251 -18.80 -0.18 0.34
N LEU A 252 -17.51 -0.56 0.27
CA LEU A 252 -17.07 -1.70 -0.53
C LEU A 252 -16.82 -2.98 0.28
N ALA A 253 -16.90 -2.92 1.61
CA ALA A 253 -16.76 -4.07 2.47
C ALA A 253 -17.69 -3.98 3.68
N SER A 254 -17.53 -4.91 4.63
CA SER A 254 -18.39 -5.01 5.82
C SER A 254 -17.58 -5.31 7.07
N LEU A 255 -16.28 -4.99 7.08
CA LEU A 255 -15.54 -4.95 8.35
C LEU A 255 -15.92 -3.68 9.11
N ASN A 256 -15.84 -3.76 10.44
CA ASN A 256 -16.22 -2.69 11.34
C ASN A 256 -14.99 -2.19 12.12
N LEU A 257 -13.93 -1.82 11.39
CA LEU A 257 -12.78 -1.16 12.00
C LEU A 257 -13.03 0.34 12.15
N GLU A 258 -12.35 0.93 13.11
CA GLU A 258 -12.35 2.37 13.39
C GLU A 258 -10.91 2.92 13.27
N GLU A 259 -10.76 4.23 13.34
CA GLU A 259 -9.47 4.91 13.22
C GLU A 259 -8.43 4.39 14.21
N ASP A 260 -8.86 4.09 15.44
CA ASP A 260 -7.99 3.55 16.49
C ASP A 260 -7.39 2.17 16.12
N ASP A 261 -8.04 1.39 15.25
CA ASP A 261 -7.49 0.13 14.74
C ASP A 261 -6.36 0.39 13.73
N PHE A 262 -6.52 1.39 12.87
CA PHE A 262 -5.48 1.80 11.93
C PHE A 262 -4.29 2.45 12.66
N ALA A 263 -4.54 3.24 13.71
CA ALA A 263 -3.48 3.74 14.58
C ALA A 263 -2.73 2.59 15.24
N TRP A 264 -3.47 1.67 15.88
CA TRP A 264 -2.90 0.51 16.56
C TRP A 264 -2.03 -0.34 15.64
N ILE A 265 -2.53 -0.77 14.47
CA ILE A 265 -1.75 -1.64 13.58
C ILE A 265 -0.48 -0.93 13.10
N THR A 266 -0.56 0.37 12.83
CA THR A 266 0.59 1.17 12.41
C THR A 266 1.65 1.24 13.51
N GLU A 267 1.25 1.52 14.74
CA GLU A 267 2.15 1.54 15.91
C GLU A 267 2.84 0.17 16.09
N ARG A 268 2.08 -0.92 16.02
CA ARG A 268 2.64 -2.28 16.18
C ARG A 268 3.64 -2.62 15.07
N LEU A 269 3.34 -2.28 13.83
CA LEU A 269 4.26 -2.46 12.69
C LEU A 269 5.51 -1.58 12.83
N LEU A 270 5.39 -0.36 13.34
CA LEU A 270 6.55 0.52 13.60
C LEU A 270 7.43 0.01 14.75
N ASN A 271 6.83 -0.61 15.77
CA ASN A 271 7.59 -1.24 16.85
C ASN A 271 8.41 -2.44 16.33
N ILE A 272 7.81 -3.30 15.49
CA ILE A 272 8.52 -4.37 14.78
C ILE A 272 9.59 -3.77 13.84
N ALA A 273 9.22 -2.67 13.18
CA ALA A 273 10.06 -1.68 12.52
C ALA A 273 11.43 -1.48 13.19
N ASN A 274 11.33 -0.91 14.39
CA ASN A 274 12.44 -0.52 15.24
C ASN A 274 13.24 -1.73 15.72
N GLU A 275 12.57 -2.83 16.08
CA GLU A 275 13.21 -4.07 16.55
C GLU A 275 14.08 -4.75 15.47
N HIS A 276 13.62 -4.78 14.20
CA HIS A 276 14.22 -5.64 13.18
C HIS A 276 14.89 -4.92 12.01
N CYS A 277 14.44 -3.72 11.65
CA CYS A 277 15.01 -2.97 10.53
C CYS A 277 15.23 -1.49 10.81
N ALA A 278 15.65 -1.14 12.04
CA ALA A 278 16.01 0.23 12.43
C ALA A 278 14.94 1.27 12.07
N GLY A 279 13.66 0.89 12.20
CA GLY A 279 12.52 1.77 11.94
C GLY A 279 12.18 1.97 10.46
N ARG A 280 12.87 1.29 9.53
CA ARG A 280 12.66 1.45 8.09
C ARG A 280 11.28 0.93 7.65
N VAL A 281 10.40 1.87 7.32
CA VAL A 281 9.04 1.59 6.85
C VAL A 281 8.70 2.46 5.64
N VAL A 282 8.12 1.86 4.60
CA VAL A 282 7.48 2.57 3.48
C VAL A 282 6.02 2.15 3.42
N SER A 283 5.10 3.06 3.64
CA SER A 283 3.66 2.82 3.51
C SER A 283 3.13 3.41 2.20
N THR A 284 2.25 2.71 1.50
CA THR A 284 1.62 3.17 0.26
C THR A 284 0.12 3.05 0.34
N LEU A 285 -0.58 4.11 -0.07
CA LEU A 285 -2.05 4.13 -0.09
C LEU A 285 -2.60 3.11 -1.09
N GLU A 286 -3.56 2.29 -0.64
CA GLU A 286 -4.33 1.35 -1.47
C GLU A 286 -5.81 1.81 -1.54
N GLY A 287 -6.76 1.04 -0.97
CA GLY A 287 -8.20 1.29 -0.92
C GLY A 287 -8.66 2.31 0.14
N GLY A 288 -9.98 2.37 0.36
CA GLY A 288 -10.67 3.33 1.26
C GLY A 288 -11.48 4.37 0.48
N TYR A 289 -12.81 4.29 0.56
CA TYR A 289 -13.75 4.87 -0.39
C TYR A 289 -14.84 5.74 0.24
N ASP A 290 -15.08 5.66 1.55
CA ASP A 290 -15.73 6.77 2.28
C ASP A 290 -14.70 7.89 2.51
N LEU A 291 -15.00 9.11 2.01
CA LEU A 291 -14.03 10.20 1.98
C LEU A 291 -13.69 10.76 3.35
N ASP A 292 -14.61 10.74 4.32
CA ASP A 292 -14.34 11.24 5.67
C ASP A 292 -13.55 10.20 6.44
N ALA A 293 -13.99 8.94 6.42
CA ALA A 293 -13.28 7.82 7.01
C ALA A 293 -11.85 7.71 6.47
N LEU A 294 -11.65 7.91 5.17
CA LEU A 294 -10.34 7.93 4.54
C LEU A 294 -9.47 9.07 5.10
N GLN A 295 -10.02 10.28 5.27
CA GLN A 295 -9.28 11.42 5.85
C GLN A 295 -8.88 11.12 7.29
N GLU A 296 -9.81 10.60 8.09
CA GLU A 296 -9.62 10.31 9.51
C GLU A 296 -8.60 9.18 9.71
N SER A 297 -8.74 8.09 8.95
CA SER A 297 -7.86 6.92 9.00
C SER A 297 -6.43 7.21 8.49
N VAL A 298 -6.29 7.96 7.39
CA VAL A 298 -4.96 8.41 6.92
C VAL A 298 -4.32 9.36 7.93
N SER A 299 -5.10 10.25 8.56
CA SER A 299 -4.59 11.17 9.58
C SER A 299 -3.97 10.42 10.75
N VAL A 300 -4.63 9.40 11.28
CA VAL A 300 -4.07 8.61 12.41
C VAL A 300 -2.89 7.75 11.97
N HIS A 301 -2.94 7.09 10.81
CA HIS A 301 -1.83 6.32 10.26
C HIS A 301 -0.55 7.17 10.12
N VAL A 302 -0.65 8.34 9.49
CA VAL A 302 0.49 9.24 9.29
C VAL A 302 0.96 9.88 10.60
N SER A 303 0.06 10.06 11.58
CA SER A 303 0.45 10.53 12.92
C SER A 303 1.36 9.53 13.64
N GLU A 304 1.06 8.23 13.55
CA GLU A 304 1.92 7.21 14.16
C GLU A 304 3.28 7.12 13.46
N LEU A 305 3.32 7.24 12.12
CA LEU A 305 4.58 7.33 11.37
C LEU A 305 5.46 8.49 11.87
N MET A 306 4.86 9.66 12.09
CA MET A 306 5.56 10.84 12.63
C MET A 306 6.05 10.65 14.07
N ARG A 307 5.26 10.00 14.93
CA ARG A 307 5.64 9.74 16.33
C ARG A 307 6.86 8.83 16.44
N ALA A 308 6.91 7.74 15.66
CA ALA A 308 8.07 6.86 15.61
C ALA A 308 9.35 7.62 15.22
N GLY A 309 9.23 8.63 14.36
CA GLY A 309 10.33 9.53 14.01
C GLY A 309 10.89 10.31 15.21
N THR A 310 10.05 10.70 16.17
CA THR A 310 10.46 11.51 17.34
C THR A 310 11.04 10.70 18.50
N ALA A 311 10.62 9.45 18.69
CA ALA A 311 11.11 8.60 19.78
C ALA A 311 12.62 8.32 19.67
N ASN A 312 13.12 8.13 18.44
CA ASN A 312 14.54 7.87 18.15
C ASN A 312 15.48 9.08 18.34
N SER A 313 14.97 10.26 18.73
CA SER A 313 15.79 11.45 19.03
C SER A 313 15.99 11.72 20.53
N SER A 314 15.49 10.84 21.41
CA SER A 314 15.55 11.03 22.87
C SER A 314 16.64 10.21 23.60
N GLU A 315 17.51 9.51 22.87
CA GLU A 315 18.62 8.71 23.42
C GLU A 315 20.03 9.19 23.01
N PHE A 316 20.21 10.48 22.71
CA PHE A 316 21.54 11.10 22.55
C PHE A 316 21.69 12.37 23.37
#